data_AF-A0A6A7LWC5-F1
#
_entry.id   AF-A0A6A7LWC5-F1
#
_cell.length_a   1.000
_cell.length_b   1.000
_cell.length_c   1.000
_cell.angle_alpha   90.00
_cell.angle_beta   90.00
_cell.angle_gamma   90.00
#
_symmetry.space_group_name_H-M   'P 1'
#
loop_
_entity.id
_entity.type
_entity.pdbx_description
1 polymer ?
#
loop_
_entity_poly.entity_id
_entity_poly.type
_entity_poly.pdbx_seq_one_letter_code
_entity_poly.pdbx_strand_id
1 'polypeptide(L)'
;MSTSRRYPKEVRERAVRLVFEQQKDHDSQWAAIRSIAEKSGMTAETLCKWVRQAERDEGRRPGLSTEERELRKLEKENKELRRANEIPESGIGFLRGGARPPTHQMIDFIDTNRHRWGVEPICRVLPIAPSTYYAAKKRPVAMRTLRDEDLKVEIWRVWDENFRAQSGGHQSRPVHGRPTDAPARHQRRREGQELPHDLAA
;
A
#
# COMPACT_ATOMS: atom_id res chain seq x y z
N MET A 1 8.95 14.83 33.64
CA MET A 1 7.54 14.79 33.20
C MET A 1 7.01 16.22 33.14
N SER A 2 7.11 16.91 32.01
CA SER A 2 6.51 18.24 31.91
C SER A 2 5.01 18.06 31.73
N THR A 3 4.25 18.29 32.79
CA THR A 3 2.79 18.41 32.72
C THR A 3 2.48 19.67 31.93
N SER A 4 2.35 19.53 30.62
CA SER A 4 1.84 20.59 29.74
C SER A 4 0.54 21.10 30.36
N ARG A 5 0.56 22.34 30.88
CA ARG A 5 -0.61 23.11 31.35
C ARG A 5 -1.50 23.44 30.14
N ARG A 6 -2.07 22.41 29.51
CA ARG A 6 -3.08 22.58 28.48
C ARG A 6 -4.42 22.81 29.16
N TYR A 7 -5.05 23.94 28.83
CA TYR A 7 -6.42 24.18 29.23
C TYR A 7 -7.34 23.09 28.66
N PRO A 8 -8.26 22.53 29.47
CA PRO A 8 -9.28 21.62 28.98
C PRO A 8 -10.13 22.27 27.88
N LYS A 9 -10.66 21.45 26.95
CA LYS A 9 -11.46 21.92 25.80
C LYS A 9 -12.72 22.65 26.27
N GLU A 10 -13.31 22.15 27.35
CA GLU A 10 -14.51 22.67 27.99
C GLU A 10 -14.29 24.09 28.53
N VAL A 11 -13.12 24.33 29.14
CA VAL A 11 -12.74 25.65 29.66
C VAL A 11 -12.53 26.64 28.52
N ARG A 12 -11.88 26.19 27.43
CA ARG A 12 -11.71 27.00 26.22
C ARG A 12 -13.05 27.39 25.59
N GLU A 13 -13.93 26.42 25.36
CA GLU A 13 -15.23 26.62 24.72
C GLU A 13 -16.13 27.54 25.56
N ARG A 14 -16.15 27.33 26.88
CA ARG A 14 -16.89 28.21 27.81
C ARG A 14 -16.36 29.64 27.79
N ALA A 15 -15.05 29.83 27.83
CA ALA A 15 -14.46 31.16 27.82
C ALA A 15 -14.73 31.91 26.50
N VAL A 16 -14.62 31.22 25.36
CA VAL A 16 -14.96 31.79 24.05
C VAL A 16 -16.44 32.15 23.95
N ARG A 17 -17.34 31.28 24.41
CA ARG A 17 -18.79 31.55 24.43
C ARG A 17 -19.11 32.78 25.28
N LEU A 18 -18.51 32.87 26.46
CA LEU A 18 -18.69 34.01 27.36
C LEU A 18 -18.21 35.33 26.73
N VAL A 19 -17.14 35.31 25.93
CA VAL A 19 -16.69 36.50 25.19
C VAL A 19 -17.75 36.96 24.19
N PHE A 20 -18.34 36.04 23.42
CA PHE A 20 -19.37 36.41 22.44
C PHE A 20 -20.68 36.87 23.08
N GLU A 21 -21.03 36.33 24.26
CA GLU A 21 -22.19 36.77 25.05
C GLU A 21 -21.97 38.20 25.58
N GLN A 22 -20.81 38.46 26.20
CA GLN A 22 -20.53 39.69 26.93
C GLN A 22 -19.93 40.82 26.07
N GLN A 23 -19.60 40.56 24.80
CA GLN A 23 -19.02 41.59 23.90
C GLN A 23 -19.94 42.80 23.69
N LYS A 24 -21.26 42.66 23.89
CA LYS A 24 -22.24 43.74 23.73
C LYS A 24 -22.24 44.72 24.91
N ASP A 25 -21.79 44.26 26.08
CA ASP A 25 -21.75 45.04 27.32
C ASP A 25 -20.42 45.80 27.49
N HIS A 26 -19.54 45.73 26.49
CA HIS A 26 -18.20 46.29 26.52
C HIS A 26 -17.91 47.14 25.27
N ASP A 27 -17.12 48.20 25.44
CA ASP A 27 -16.77 49.14 24.35
C ASP A 27 -16.01 48.49 23.18
N SER A 28 -15.36 47.34 23.43
CA SER A 28 -14.67 46.59 22.39
C SER A 28 -14.56 45.10 22.74
N GLN A 29 -14.45 44.27 21.71
CA GLN A 29 -14.17 42.84 21.87
C GLN A 29 -12.88 42.59 22.70
N TRP A 30 -11.87 43.45 22.55
CA TRP A 30 -10.63 43.37 23.34
C TRP A 30 -10.85 43.69 24.83
N ALA A 31 -11.75 44.62 25.17
CA ALA A 31 -12.13 44.88 26.56
C ALA A 31 -12.86 43.69 27.19
N ALA A 32 -13.79 43.06 26.44
CA ALA A 32 -14.45 41.82 26.87
C ALA A 32 -13.44 40.67 27.08
N ILE A 33 -12.50 40.48 26.14
CA ILE A 33 -11.45 39.46 26.24
C ILE A 33 -10.58 39.69 27.49
N ARG A 34 -10.15 40.93 27.77
CA ARG A 34 -9.32 41.23 28.95
C ARG A 34 -10.07 40.93 30.26
N SER A 35 -11.30 41.41 30.40
CA SER A 35 -12.15 41.20 31.57
C SER A 35 -12.39 39.70 31.84
N ILE A 36 -12.69 38.92 30.80
CA ILE A 36 -12.97 37.49 30.94
C ILE A 36 -11.70 36.68 31.19
N ALA A 37 -10.58 37.05 30.55
CA ALA A 37 -9.30 36.41 30.77
C ALA A 37 -8.82 36.59 32.22
N GLU A 38 -8.97 37.80 32.77
CA GLU A 38 -8.67 38.12 34.17
C GLU A 38 -9.54 37.30 35.13
N LYS A 39 -10.87 37.27 34.91
CA LYS A 39 -11.81 36.46 35.71
C LYS A 39 -11.54 34.95 35.64
N SER A 40 -10.98 34.48 34.53
CA SER A 40 -10.69 33.05 34.30
C SER A 40 -9.25 32.65 34.62
N GLY A 41 -8.41 33.60 35.08
CA GLY A 41 -7.01 33.35 35.42
C GLY A 41 -6.11 32.97 34.23
N MET A 42 -6.47 33.39 33.01
CA MET A 42 -5.71 33.10 31.79
C MET A 42 -5.17 34.38 31.15
N THR A 43 -4.15 34.25 30.30
CA THR A 43 -3.64 35.39 29.52
C THR A 43 -4.64 35.83 28.46
N ALA A 44 -4.87 37.15 28.31
CA ALA A 44 -5.75 37.72 27.29
C ALA A 44 -5.36 37.33 25.86
N GLU A 45 -4.06 37.14 25.58
CA GLU A 45 -3.57 36.67 24.29
C GLU A 45 -4.05 35.26 23.94
N THR A 46 -4.10 34.36 24.93
CA THR A 46 -4.55 32.97 24.73
C THR A 46 -6.03 32.95 24.37
N LEU A 47 -6.86 33.71 25.10
CA LEU A 47 -8.28 33.84 24.81
C LEU A 47 -8.52 34.53 23.46
N CYS A 48 -7.73 35.53 23.10
CA CYS A 48 -7.79 36.18 21.79
C CYS A 48 -7.50 35.21 20.64
N LYS A 49 -6.49 34.33 20.78
CA LYS A 49 -6.20 33.29 19.78
C LYS A 49 -7.37 32.32 19.60
N TRP A 50 -8.06 31.95 20.68
CA TRP A 50 -9.23 31.07 20.61
C TRP A 50 -10.45 31.74 20.00
N VAL A 51 -10.75 32.99 20.38
CA VAL A 51 -11.84 33.78 19.79
C VAL A 51 -11.62 33.96 18.29
N ARG A 52 -10.40 34.31 17.87
CA ARG A 52 -10.05 34.41 16.43
C ARG A 52 -10.16 33.08 15.68
N GLN A 53 -9.93 31.95 16.35
CA GLN A 53 -10.12 30.65 15.72
C GLN A 53 -11.61 30.32 15.62
N ALA A 54 -12.41 30.61 16.65
CA ALA A 54 -13.86 30.46 16.60
C ALA A 54 -14.51 31.37 15.55
N GLU A 55 -14.02 32.60 15.37
CA GLU A 55 -14.45 33.49 14.28
C GLU A 55 -14.19 32.90 12.89
N ARG A 56 -13.08 32.15 12.72
CA ARG A 56 -12.80 31.43 11.46
C ARG A 56 -13.70 30.20 11.31
N ASP A 57 -13.92 29.48 12.40
CA ASP A 57 -14.79 28.30 12.42
C ASP A 57 -16.26 28.69 12.10
N GLU A 58 -16.71 29.88 12.50
CA GLU A 58 -18.01 30.48 12.12
C GLU A 58 -18.00 31.22 10.77
N GLY A 59 -16.87 31.27 10.06
CA GLY A 59 -16.76 31.94 8.75
C GLY A 59 -16.75 33.47 8.79
N ARG A 60 -16.70 34.11 9.96
CA ARG A 60 -16.62 35.58 10.12
C ARG A 60 -15.25 36.13 9.73
N ARG A 61 -14.22 35.28 9.64
CA ARG A 61 -12.84 35.68 9.37
C ARG A 61 -12.17 34.71 8.39
N PRO A 62 -11.38 35.22 7.42
CA PRO A 62 -10.65 34.34 6.50
C PRO A 62 -9.56 33.55 7.22
N GLY A 63 -9.42 32.28 6.86
CA GLY A 63 -8.36 31.38 7.34
C GLY A 63 -8.85 29.94 7.51
N LEU A 64 -7.90 29.02 7.74
CA LEU A 64 -8.21 27.60 7.93
C LEU A 64 -9.01 27.37 9.21
N SER A 65 -10.20 26.77 9.06
CA SER A 65 -11.00 26.34 10.20
C SER A 65 -10.33 25.17 10.93
N THR A 66 -10.72 24.93 12.17
CA THR A 66 -10.26 23.80 12.97
C THR A 66 -10.61 22.48 12.27
N GLU A 67 -11.81 22.41 11.69
CA GLU A 67 -12.29 21.25 10.94
C GLU A 67 -11.48 21.03 9.66
N GLU A 68 -11.19 22.09 8.89
CA GLU A 68 -10.37 21.99 7.67
C GLU A 68 -8.95 21.49 7.96
N ARG A 69 -8.37 21.83 9.11
CA ARG A 69 -7.06 21.32 9.53
C ARG A 69 -7.11 19.83 9.84
N GLU A 70 -8.11 19.39 10.59
CA GLU A 70 -8.29 17.98 10.92
C GLU A 70 -8.65 17.17 9.67
N LEU A 71 -9.50 17.69 8.78
CA LEU A 71 -9.82 17.08 7.49
C LEU A 71 -8.56 16.87 6.66
N ARG A 72 -7.73 17.91 6.49
CA ARG A 72 -6.46 17.76 5.74
C ARG A 72 -5.50 16.77 6.38
N LYS A 73 -5.49 16.66 7.71
CA LYS A 73 -4.67 15.68 8.42
C LYS A 73 -5.19 14.26 8.17
N LEU A 74 -6.49 14.05 8.35
CA LEU A 74 -7.16 12.78 8.13
C LEU A 74 -7.12 12.34 6.66
N GLU A 75 -7.17 13.27 5.71
CA GLU A 75 -7.01 12.99 4.29
C GLU A 75 -5.60 12.53 3.94
N LYS A 76 -4.58 13.15 4.54
CA LYS A 76 -3.18 12.69 4.40
C LYS A 76 -3.01 11.30 4.96
N GLU A 77 -3.52 11.06 6.16
CA GLU A 77 -3.47 9.75 6.81
C GLU A 77 -4.22 8.69 6.00
N ASN A 78 -5.45 8.99 5.53
CA ASN A 78 -6.19 8.09 4.65
C ASN A 78 -5.47 7.80 3.33
N LYS A 79 -4.80 8.80 2.75
CA LYS A 79 -4.02 8.61 1.53
C LYS A 79 -2.84 7.66 1.77
N GLU A 80 -2.17 7.78 2.90
CA GLU A 80 -1.08 6.89 3.29
C GLU A 80 -1.60 5.48 3.58
N LEU A 81 -2.69 5.34 4.32
CA LEU A 81 -3.34 4.06 4.61
C LEU A 81 -3.83 3.37 3.33
N ARG A 82 -4.43 4.12 2.40
CA ARG A 82 -4.83 3.58 1.08
C ARG A 82 -3.64 3.09 0.28
N ARG A 83 -2.53 3.84 0.28
CA ARG A 83 -1.28 3.39 -0.37
C ARG A 83 -0.73 2.12 0.27
N ALA A 84 -0.83 1.98 1.59
CA ALA A 84 -0.37 0.78 2.29
C ALA A 84 -1.24 -0.45 1.98
N ASN A 85 -2.55 -0.27 1.83
CA ASN A 85 -3.50 -1.37 1.59
C ASN A 85 -3.56 -1.83 0.12
N GLU A 86 -3.04 -1.03 -0.81
CA GLU A 86 -3.07 -1.33 -2.24
C GLU A 86 -2.32 -2.62 -2.60
N ILE A 87 -1.19 -2.89 -1.94
CA ILE A 87 -0.38 -4.10 -2.17
C ILE A 87 -1.15 -5.38 -1.75
N PRO A 88 -1.66 -5.50 -0.50
CA PRO A 88 -2.52 -6.62 -0.12
C PRO A 88 -3.77 -6.79 -1.00
N GLU A 89 -4.42 -5.68 -1.38
CA GLU A 89 -5.63 -5.72 -2.23
C GLU A 89 -5.36 -6.37 -3.59
N SER A 90 -4.25 -6.00 -4.24
CA SER A 90 -3.84 -6.62 -5.49
C SER A 90 -3.48 -8.10 -5.37
N GLY A 91 -3.19 -8.60 -4.16
CA GLY A 91 -2.85 -10.00 -3.88
C GLY A 91 -3.98 -10.84 -3.26
N ILE A 92 -5.20 -10.31 -3.15
CA ILE A 92 -6.36 -10.93 -2.46
C ILE A 92 -6.61 -12.38 -2.86
N GLY A 93 -6.38 -12.75 -4.12
CA GLY A 93 -6.62 -14.12 -4.60
C GLY A 93 -5.71 -15.17 -3.98
N PHE A 94 -4.40 -14.90 -3.87
CA PHE A 94 -3.44 -15.91 -3.39
C PHE A 94 -3.02 -15.69 -1.93
N LEU A 95 -3.27 -14.50 -1.34
CA LEU A 95 -2.92 -14.19 0.05
C LEU A 95 -3.98 -14.60 1.09
N ARG A 96 -5.24 -14.82 0.72
CA ARG A 96 -6.35 -15.10 1.67
C ARG A 96 -6.49 -16.57 2.10
N GLY A 97 -5.77 -17.50 1.47
CA GLY A 97 -5.97 -18.94 1.68
C GLY A 97 -5.41 -19.53 2.99
N GLY A 98 -4.79 -18.73 3.86
CA GLY A 98 -4.16 -19.19 5.12
C GLY A 98 -2.87 -20.01 4.94
N ALA A 99 -2.74 -20.72 3.82
CA ALA A 99 -1.49 -21.36 3.40
C ALA A 99 -0.55 -20.34 2.77
N ARG A 100 0.75 -20.42 3.11
CA ARG A 100 1.79 -19.65 2.43
C ARG A 100 1.76 -19.98 0.94
N PRO A 101 1.65 -18.97 0.05
CA PRO A 101 1.63 -19.22 -1.39
C PRO A 101 2.92 -19.87 -1.87
N PRO A 102 2.87 -20.70 -2.93
CA PRO A 102 4.07 -21.23 -3.57
C PRO A 102 5.06 -20.12 -3.93
N THR A 103 6.36 -20.35 -3.71
CA THR A 103 7.39 -19.33 -3.91
C THR A 103 7.39 -18.73 -5.32
N HIS A 104 7.06 -19.52 -6.34
CA HIS A 104 6.96 -19.03 -7.72
C HIS A 104 5.83 -18.01 -7.93
N GLN A 105 4.67 -18.18 -7.27
CA GLN A 105 3.56 -17.22 -7.36
C GLN A 105 3.92 -15.90 -6.67
N MET A 106 4.63 -15.97 -5.54
CA MET A 106 5.13 -14.78 -4.85
C MET A 106 6.14 -14.02 -5.72
N ILE A 107 7.04 -14.74 -6.40
CA ILE A 107 8.03 -14.14 -7.31
C ILE A 107 7.34 -13.51 -8.52
N ASP A 108 6.41 -14.21 -9.16
CA ASP A 108 5.66 -13.68 -10.30
C ASP A 108 4.91 -12.40 -9.92
N PHE A 109 4.27 -12.37 -8.75
CA PHE A 109 3.60 -11.18 -8.24
C PHE A 109 4.58 -10.01 -8.00
N ILE A 110 5.76 -10.27 -7.45
CA ILE A 110 6.81 -9.25 -7.28
C ILE A 110 7.26 -8.74 -8.66
N ASP A 111 7.51 -9.63 -9.62
CA ASP A 111 7.95 -9.26 -10.98
C ASP A 111 6.90 -8.39 -11.71
N THR A 112 5.61 -8.71 -11.58
CA THR A 112 4.54 -7.91 -12.19
C THR A 112 4.44 -6.51 -11.58
N ASN A 113 4.63 -6.38 -10.27
CA ASN A 113 4.29 -5.16 -9.53
C ASN A 113 5.49 -4.32 -9.08
N ARG A 114 6.73 -4.80 -9.27
CA ARG A 114 7.98 -4.11 -8.87
C ARG A 114 8.12 -2.69 -9.43
N HIS A 115 7.52 -2.41 -10.60
CA HIS A 115 7.57 -1.09 -11.23
C HIS A 115 6.72 -0.05 -10.48
N ARG A 116 5.65 -0.50 -9.81
CA ARG A 116 4.69 0.37 -9.13
C ARG A 116 5.07 0.63 -7.67
N TRP A 117 5.46 -0.40 -6.93
CA TRP A 117 5.73 -0.30 -5.49
C TRP A 117 7.18 -0.55 -5.10
N GLY A 118 8.02 -1.05 -6.02
CA GLY A 118 9.35 -1.55 -5.68
C GLY A 118 9.31 -2.92 -5.02
N VAL A 119 10.46 -3.61 -5.00
CA VAL A 119 10.57 -4.99 -4.49
C VAL A 119 10.38 -5.02 -2.96
N GLU A 120 10.99 -4.09 -2.25
CA GLU A 120 11.08 -4.14 -0.79
C GLU A 120 9.74 -3.89 -0.08
N PRO A 121 8.88 -2.93 -0.50
CA PRO A 121 7.54 -2.80 0.07
C PRO A 121 6.65 -4.01 -0.19
N ILE A 122 6.77 -4.64 -1.36
CA ILE A 122 6.04 -5.87 -1.68
C ILE A 122 6.53 -7.03 -0.80
N CYS A 123 7.84 -7.18 -0.61
CA CYS A 123 8.45 -8.17 0.28
C CYS A 123 8.17 -7.93 1.78
N ARG A 124 7.71 -6.75 2.19
CA ARG A 124 7.26 -6.50 3.57
C ARG A 124 5.85 -7.03 3.80
N VAL A 125 4.99 -6.91 2.79
CA VAL A 125 3.60 -7.39 2.83
C VAL A 125 3.53 -8.89 2.57
N LEU A 126 4.28 -9.37 1.57
CA LEU A 126 4.47 -10.79 1.34
C LEU A 126 5.46 -11.32 2.37
N PRO A 127 5.22 -12.47 3.03
CA PRO A 127 6.17 -13.05 3.99
C PRO A 127 7.42 -13.67 3.30
N ILE A 128 8.09 -12.94 2.40
CA ILE A 128 9.28 -13.35 1.63
C ILE A 128 10.39 -12.30 1.78
N ALA A 129 11.61 -12.75 2.09
CA ALA A 129 12.76 -11.85 2.18
C ALA A 129 13.19 -11.37 0.78
N PRO A 130 13.65 -10.10 0.61
CA PRO A 130 14.21 -9.60 -0.65
C PRO A 130 15.35 -10.46 -1.17
N SER A 131 16.21 -10.97 -0.27
CA SER A 131 17.30 -11.89 -0.60
C SER A 131 16.79 -13.17 -1.27
N THR A 132 15.69 -13.74 -0.78
CA THR A 132 15.05 -14.93 -1.37
C THR A 132 14.54 -14.65 -2.78
N TYR A 133 13.96 -13.47 -3.01
CA TYR A 133 13.52 -13.04 -4.35
C TYR A 133 14.71 -12.92 -5.33
N TYR A 134 15.74 -12.16 -4.96
CA TYR A 134 16.91 -11.97 -5.83
C TYR A 134 17.69 -13.27 -6.04
N ALA A 135 17.79 -14.13 -5.02
CA ALA A 135 18.38 -15.46 -5.15
C ALA A 135 17.58 -16.32 -6.15
N ALA A 136 16.26 -16.32 -6.08
CA ALA A 136 15.43 -17.05 -7.04
C ALA A 136 15.49 -16.47 -8.46
N LYS A 137 15.80 -15.19 -8.62
CA LYS A 137 16.04 -14.58 -9.94
C LYS A 137 17.38 -15.02 -10.55
N LYS A 138 18.41 -15.14 -9.72
CA LYS A 138 19.77 -15.56 -10.12
C LYS A 138 19.93 -17.08 -10.26
N ARG A 139 19.01 -17.89 -9.70
CA ARG A 139 19.10 -19.35 -9.76
C ARG A 139 19.05 -19.84 -11.21
N PRO A 140 20.07 -20.60 -11.66
CA PRO A 140 19.99 -21.29 -12.94
C PRO A 140 18.88 -22.33 -12.89
N VAL A 141 18.30 -22.63 -14.05
CA VAL A 141 17.34 -23.73 -14.18
C VAL A 141 18.02 -25.02 -13.76
N ALA A 142 17.37 -25.81 -12.88
CA ALA A 142 17.97 -27.05 -12.40
C ALA A 142 18.17 -28.02 -13.57
N MET A 143 19.31 -28.72 -13.58
CA MET A 143 19.63 -29.74 -14.60
C MET A 143 18.56 -30.84 -14.70
N ARG A 144 17.83 -31.11 -13.61
CA ARG A 144 16.67 -32.02 -13.63
C ARG A 144 15.52 -31.44 -14.46
N THR A 145 15.17 -30.17 -14.29
CA THR A 145 14.10 -29.52 -15.05
C THR A 145 14.40 -29.47 -16.54
N LEU A 146 15.67 -29.24 -16.93
CA LEU A 146 16.08 -29.31 -18.34
C LEU A 146 15.89 -30.73 -18.90
N ARG A 147 16.35 -31.74 -18.18
CA ARG A 147 16.15 -33.15 -18.56
C ARG A 147 14.68 -33.54 -18.61
N ASP A 148 13.85 -33.03 -17.71
CA ASP A 148 12.41 -33.31 -17.69
C ASP A 148 11.72 -32.73 -18.93
N GLU A 149 12.15 -31.55 -19.41
CA GLU A 149 11.67 -30.99 -20.68
C GLU A 149 12.09 -31.85 -21.89
N ASP A 150 13.34 -32.31 -21.93
CA ASP A 150 13.83 -33.21 -22.98
C ASP A 150 13.08 -34.55 -22.96
N LEU A 151 12.88 -35.11 -21.75
CA LEU A 151 12.15 -36.36 -21.54
C LEU A 151 10.66 -36.22 -21.90
N LYS A 152 10.02 -35.07 -21.67
CA LYS A 152 8.63 -34.86 -22.09
C LYS A 152 8.47 -35.01 -23.59
N VAL A 153 9.42 -34.53 -24.39
CA VAL A 153 9.40 -34.68 -25.85
C VAL A 153 9.51 -36.16 -26.23
N GLU A 154 10.44 -36.89 -25.62
CA GLU A 154 10.64 -38.31 -25.91
C GLU A 154 9.47 -39.18 -25.45
N ILE A 155 8.92 -38.91 -24.27
CA ILE A 155 7.70 -39.56 -23.76
C ILE A 155 6.55 -39.31 -24.72
N TRP A 156 6.40 -38.09 -25.23
CA TRP A 156 5.36 -37.76 -26.21
C TRP A 156 5.56 -38.47 -27.53
N ARG A 157 6.81 -38.58 -28.00
CA ARG A 157 7.14 -39.32 -29.21
C ARG A 157 6.78 -40.80 -29.07
N VAL A 158 7.24 -41.46 -28.02
CA VAL A 158 6.95 -42.88 -27.75
C VAL A 158 5.44 -43.08 -27.56
N TRP A 159 4.76 -42.15 -26.91
CA TRP A 159 3.31 -42.17 -26.78
C TRP A 159 2.62 -42.07 -28.14
N ASP A 160 2.99 -41.12 -29.01
CA ASP A 160 2.41 -40.96 -30.35
C ASP A 160 2.66 -42.18 -31.26
N GLU A 161 3.87 -42.73 -31.22
CA GLU A 161 4.23 -43.96 -31.95
C GLU A 161 3.40 -45.17 -31.46
N ASN A 162 3.31 -45.39 -30.15
CA ASN A 162 2.50 -46.47 -29.57
C ASN A 162 0.99 -46.25 -29.80
N PHE A 163 0.53 -45.01 -29.68
CA PHE A 163 -0.87 -44.65 -29.84
C PHE A 163 -1.33 -44.86 -31.29
N ARG A 164 -0.50 -44.50 -32.29
CA ARG A 164 -0.77 -44.77 -33.71
C ARG A 164 -0.74 -46.26 -34.05
N ALA A 165 0.12 -47.04 -33.39
CA ALA A 165 0.19 -48.49 -33.60
C ALA A 165 -1.01 -49.24 -33.00
N GLN A 166 -1.56 -48.77 -31.87
CA GLN A 166 -2.67 -49.44 -31.16
C GLN A 166 -4.05 -48.95 -31.61
N SER A 167 -4.17 -47.70 -32.06
CA SER A 167 -5.44 -47.06 -32.40
C SER A 167 -5.65 -47.12 -33.91
N GLY A 168 -6.21 -48.22 -34.41
CA GLY A 168 -6.64 -48.36 -35.81
C GLY A 168 -7.79 -47.40 -36.19
N GLY A 169 -7.52 -46.10 -36.23
CA GLY A 169 -8.41 -45.07 -36.79
C GLY A 169 -9.43 -44.41 -35.84
N HIS A 170 -9.40 -44.65 -34.53
CA HIS A 170 -10.32 -43.96 -33.60
C HIS A 170 -9.68 -42.70 -33.00
N GLN A 171 -10.12 -41.52 -33.46
CA GLN A 171 -9.66 -40.21 -32.98
C GLN A 171 -10.21 -39.90 -31.59
N SER A 172 -9.50 -40.30 -30.53
CA SER A 172 -9.73 -39.75 -29.18
C SER A 172 -8.73 -38.62 -28.92
N ARG A 173 -9.22 -37.40 -28.61
CA ARG A 173 -8.36 -36.25 -28.28
C ARG A 173 -7.69 -36.48 -26.92
N PRO A 174 -6.38 -36.21 -26.78
CA PRO A 174 -5.69 -36.38 -25.51
C PRO A 174 -6.16 -35.35 -24.47
N VAL A 175 -6.21 -35.77 -23.20
CA VAL A 175 -6.56 -34.95 -22.03
C VAL A 175 -5.46 -33.95 -21.66
N HIS A 176 -4.23 -34.18 -22.13
CA HIS A 176 -3.09 -33.31 -21.96
C HIS A 176 -2.64 -32.78 -23.32
N GLY A 177 -2.53 -31.45 -23.45
CA GLY A 177 -2.12 -30.77 -24.70
C GLY A 177 -0.75 -31.23 -25.19
N ARG A 178 -0.44 -30.96 -26.46
CA ARG A 178 0.87 -31.31 -27.04
C ARG A 178 1.98 -30.57 -26.27
N PRO A 179 3.23 -31.06 -26.26
CA PRO A 179 4.35 -30.37 -25.59
C PRO A 179 4.53 -28.93 -26.07
N THR A 180 4.13 -28.65 -27.31
CA THR A 180 4.13 -27.31 -27.92
C THR A 180 3.14 -26.32 -27.29
N ASP A 181 2.21 -26.79 -26.46
CA ASP A 181 1.17 -25.97 -25.82
C ASP A 181 1.59 -25.47 -24.42
N ALA A 182 2.78 -25.84 -23.94
CA ALA A 182 3.31 -25.33 -22.68
C ALA A 182 3.63 -23.83 -22.81
N PRO A 183 3.09 -22.95 -21.95
CA PRO A 183 3.39 -21.53 -22.03
C PRO A 183 4.89 -21.34 -21.82
N ALA A 184 5.52 -20.59 -22.73
CA ALA A 184 6.95 -20.23 -22.83
C ALA A 184 7.53 -19.48 -21.61
N ARG A 185 7.18 -19.88 -20.38
CA ARG A 185 7.71 -19.33 -19.12
C ARG A 185 9.18 -19.70 -18.94
N HIS A 186 9.62 -20.83 -19.47
CA HIS A 186 11.02 -21.27 -19.41
C HIS A 186 11.89 -20.65 -20.51
N GLN A 187 11.36 -20.42 -21.72
CA GLN A 187 12.08 -19.76 -22.82
C GLN A 187 12.45 -18.31 -22.47
N ARG A 188 11.51 -17.52 -21.93
CA ARG A 188 11.78 -16.11 -21.57
C ARG A 188 12.88 -15.93 -20.51
N ARG A 189 13.14 -16.95 -19.67
CA ARG A 189 14.25 -16.92 -18.70
C ARG A 189 15.60 -17.35 -19.30
N ARG A 190 15.60 -18.14 -20.38
CA ARG A 190 16.81 -18.42 -21.17
C ARG A 190 17.23 -17.18 -21.97
N GLU A 191 16.29 -16.52 -22.64
CA GLU A 191 16.57 -15.34 -23.48
C GLU A 191 17.01 -14.11 -22.65
N GLY A 192 16.48 -13.95 -21.43
CA GLY A 192 16.89 -12.85 -20.53
C GLY A 192 18.26 -13.02 -19.85
N GLN A 193 18.99 -14.11 -20.11
CA GLN A 193 20.37 -14.32 -19.62
C GLN A 193 21.44 -13.91 -20.64
N GLU A 194 21.08 -13.54 -21.87
CA GLU A 194 21.98 -13.04 -22.91
C GLU A 194 21.85 -11.52 -23.08
N LEU A 195 22.13 -10.74 -22.03
CA LEU A 195 22.43 -9.32 -22.18
C LEU A 195 23.88 -9.08 -21.71
N PRO A 196 24.75 -8.53 -22.57
CA PRO A 196 26.16 -8.34 -22.24
C PRO A 196 26.29 -7.34 -21.09
N HIS A 197 27.14 -7.74 -20.14
CA HIS A 197 27.46 -7.03 -18.92
C HIS A 197 28.46 -5.89 -19.22
N ASP A 198 28.14 -5.00 -20.15
CA ASP A 198 28.96 -3.82 -20.46
C ASP A 198 28.08 -2.59 -20.69
N LEU A 199 28.21 -1.65 -19.74
CA LEU A 199 28.01 -0.19 -19.79
C LEU A 199 27.37 0.33 -18.50
N ALA A 200 28.23 0.70 -17.54
CA ALA A 200 28.16 2.00 -16.85
C ALA A 200 29.30 2.06 -15.81
N ALA A 201 30.33 2.83 -16.17
CA ALA A 201 31.12 3.61 -15.22
C ALA A 201 30.29 4.82 -14.74
#